data_AF-A0A8C7MIH1-F1
#
_entry.id   AF-A0A8C7MIH1-F1
#
_cell.length_a   1.000
_cell.length_b   1.000
_cell.length_c   1.000
_cell.angle_alpha   90.00
_cell.angle_beta   90.00
_cell.angle_gamma   90.00
#
_symmetry.space_group_name_H-M   'P 1'
#
loop_
_entity.id
_entity.type
_entity.pdbx_description
1 polymer ?
#
loop_
_entity_poly.entity_id
_entity_poly.type
_entity_poly.pdbx_seq_one_letter_code
_entity_poly.pdbx_strand_id
1 'polypeptide(L)'
;MEGESPQRRSWSFSSFYPKRKQLTDGQETGFRRRGQQFYSSVREASKNERVLEEREEVDAPVTGASGGPTHLVQLRPMADRLKSEQPQSAANGKEKDALSFDLSTVQPSEGERGAIKRLSTMWSSFRGKHDKDRVMKEPPLQESLEPAPVDTPAKEQRYMSGQYFFEYLVVVSLKKSKEGAYEPQITYQFPKRDGMVRFQREEEEKTLKAITLFCFPEGINWAPLTEYHSETFSFVLTEIDGSRRNGYCRRLLPHGNGARPPEAYCIISRLACFGLFSKIFDEVEKRRQISMAMIYPFMQSLREAAFPAPGNTVKIKSFIPDKGTEIISLTRPLDSWLEHVDFRTLFRCLTDEEVLLVFAAAVMERRIVFIAEELSTLSQVIHAVVALLYPFTWQHTFISIVPEILIDVVMAPTPYLLGVQKRLLEQVTDQSDLLVVDLSEDKGDTFLVRSGDEKSILPPKLQDEILQALRNRKEEATVEELNTVVSEAFLPFFVKTVGHFASYVTRKGRGQPGVFQSRAFYKAIESKTTRHFVKKFLQTQMFDLFIQELEQQQPASPQQGIFHKKIVEYQEKKKREKAKKK
;
A
#
# COMPACT_ATOMS: atom_id res chain seq x y z
N MET A 1 34.89 13.87 -33.52
CA MET A 1 34.79 12.74 -32.55
C MET A 1 33.71 13.13 -31.56
N GLU A 2 32.53 12.53 -31.70
CA GLU A 2 31.37 12.85 -30.87
C GLU A 2 31.38 11.94 -29.62
N GLY A 3 30.94 12.47 -28.49
CA GLY A 3 30.74 11.70 -27.27
C GLY A 3 29.26 11.36 -27.11
N GLU A 4 28.91 10.07 -27.20
CA GLU A 4 27.52 9.62 -27.02
C GLU A 4 27.03 9.89 -25.59
N SER A 5 25.81 10.41 -25.47
CA SER A 5 25.12 10.55 -24.18
C SER A 5 24.21 9.33 -23.94
N PRO A 6 24.24 8.69 -22.76
CA PRO A 6 23.50 7.45 -22.53
C PRO A 6 21.99 7.72 -22.39
N GLN A 7 21.23 7.33 -23.41
CA GLN A 7 19.77 7.41 -23.40
C GLN A 7 19.17 6.56 -22.26
N ARG A 8 18.53 7.21 -21.28
CA ARG A 8 17.65 6.52 -20.32
C ARG A 8 16.44 5.94 -21.07
N ARG A 9 16.35 4.61 -21.15
CA ARG A 9 15.14 3.93 -21.62
C ARG A 9 14.14 3.81 -20.47
N SER A 10 13.11 4.65 -20.49
CA SER A 10 11.94 4.48 -19.62
C SER A 10 11.13 3.23 -20.03
N TRP A 11 10.51 2.59 -19.03
CA TRP A 11 9.56 1.50 -19.26
C TRP A 11 8.14 2.04 -19.07
N SER A 12 7.20 1.56 -19.88
CA SER A 12 5.78 1.92 -19.80
C SER A 12 4.98 0.75 -19.23
N PHE A 13 4.05 1.04 -18.32
CA PHE A 13 3.06 0.09 -17.81
C PHE A 13 1.98 -0.21 -18.88
N SER A 14 2.38 -0.88 -19.96
CA SER A 14 1.51 -1.21 -21.10
C SER A 14 1.77 -2.59 -21.73
N SER A 15 2.56 -3.45 -21.08
CA SER A 15 3.03 -4.72 -21.63
C SER A 15 2.76 -5.98 -20.78
N PHE A 16 1.70 -5.98 -19.96
CA PHE A 16 1.16 -7.20 -19.33
C PHE A 16 -0.24 -7.53 -19.83
N TYR A 17 -0.31 -8.36 -20.88
CA TYR A 17 -1.53 -9.02 -21.35
C TYR A 17 -1.17 -10.43 -21.86
N PRO A 18 -1.30 -11.50 -21.04
CA PRO A 18 -1.22 -12.86 -21.54
C PRO A 18 -2.44 -13.13 -22.44
N LYS A 19 -2.21 -13.38 -23.73
CA LYS A 19 -3.30 -13.75 -24.65
C LYS A 19 -3.86 -15.11 -24.25
N ARG A 20 -5.12 -15.11 -23.78
CA ARG A 20 -5.92 -16.31 -23.46
C ARG A 20 -6.06 -17.20 -24.70
N LYS A 21 -5.16 -18.19 -24.87
CA LYS A 21 -5.35 -19.29 -25.82
C LYS A 21 -6.41 -20.24 -25.26
N GLN A 22 -7.37 -20.63 -26.09
CA GLN A 22 -8.17 -21.82 -25.81
C GLN A 22 -7.26 -23.05 -25.93
N LEU A 23 -7.33 -23.97 -24.97
CA LEU A 23 -6.82 -25.32 -25.20
C LEU A 23 -7.85 -26.09 -26.04
N THR A 24 -7.34 -26.80 -27.03
CA THR A 24 -7.97 -27.96 -27.67
C THR A 24 -7.03 -29.15 -27.49
N ASP A 25 -7.58 -30.35 -27.51
CA ASP A 25 -6.98 -31.53 -26.87
C ASP A 25 -5.92 -32.24 -27.72
N GLY A 26 -5.05 -33.01 -27.04
CA GLY A 26 -4.26 -34.13 -27.59
C GLY A 26 -3.08 -33.80 -28.53
N GLN A 27 -1.85 -33.85 -28.01
CA GLN A 27 -0.81 -34.83 -28.43
C GLN A 27 0.53 -34.63 -27.70
N GLU A 28 1.24 -35.73 -27.42
CA GLU A 28 2.60 -35.72 -26.88
C GLU A 28 3.64 -35.45 -27.98
N THR A 29 4.65 -34.61 -27.70
CA THR A 29 6.03 -34.80 -28.17
C THR A 29 6.99 -34.03 -27.26
N GLY A 30 8.09 -34.66 -26.85
CA GLY A 30 9.06 -34.04 -25.93
C GLY A 30 10.20 -33.30 -26.64
N PHE A 31 10.55 -32.10 -26.15
CA PHE A 31 11.78 -31.39 -26.55
C PHE A 31 12.58 -30.90 -25.34
N ARG A 32 13.91 -31.09 -25.39
CA ARG A 32 14.86 -30.69 -24.33
C ARG A 32 15.46 -29.31 -24.58
N ARG A 33 15.57 -28.53 -23.50
CA ARG A 33 16.54 -27.44 -23.23
C ARG A 33 16.72 -26.33 -24.29
N ARG A 34 16.42 -25.10 -23.85
CA ARG A 34 17.44 -24.03 -23.78
C ARG A 34 17.10 -23.09 -22.63
N GLY A 35 18.08 -22.74 -21.79
CA GLY A 35 17.90 -21.81 -20.69
C GLY A 35 17.99 -20.36 -21.15
N GLN A 36 17.42 -19.45 -20.37
CA GLN A 36 17.65 -18.00 -20.48
C GLN A 36 18.13 -17.46 -19.13
N GLN A 37 18.91 -16.38 -19.18
CA GLN A 37 19.77 -15.96 -18.07
C GLN A 37 19.09 -14.89 -17.21
N PHE A 38 19.16 -15.05 -15.88
CA PHE A 38 18.86 -13.97 -14.94
C PHE A 38 19.94 -12.89 -15.05
N TYR A 39 19.53 -11.66 -15.38
CA TYR A 39 20.40 -10.48 -15.27
C TYR A 39 20.41 -9.95 -13.84
N SER A 40 21.25 -10.54 -12.99
CA SER A 40 21.66 -9.89 -11.73
C SER A 40 22.53 -8.68 -12.03
N SER A 41 22.33 -7.56 -11.32
CA SER A 41 23.21 -6.38 -11.40
C SER A 41 24.58 -6.66 -10.77
N VAL A 42 25.51 -7.19 -11.57
CA VAL A 42 26.88 -7.47 -11.15
C VAL A 42 27.72 -6.19 -11.22
N ARG A 43 28.05 -5.61 -10.06
CA ARG A 43 29.20 -4.69 -9.96
C ARG A 43 30.48 -5.50 -10.19
N GLU A 44 31.08 -5.39 -11.38
CA GLU A 44 32.34 -6.06 -11.69
C GLU A 44 33.45 -5.65 -10.72
N ALA A 45 34.18 -6.64 -10.21
CA ALA A 45 35.38 -6.45 -9.42
C ALA A 45 36.47 -7.38 -9.95
N SER A 46 37.24 -6.89 -10.93
CA SER A 46 38.29 -7.68 -11.59
C SER A 46 39.46 -7.99 -10.65
N LYS A 47 39.79 -9.28 -10.49
CA LYS A 47 41.18 -9.78 -10.44
C LYS A 47 41.23 -11.30 -10.51
N ASN A 48 42.29 -11.81 -11.17
CA ASN A 48 42.73 -13.19 -11.07
C ASN A 48 43.32 -13.47 -9.68
N GLU A 49 43.06 -14.66 -9.14
CA GLU A 49 44.04 -15.40 -8.34
C GLU A 49 43.70 -16.90 -8.39
N ARG A 50 44.72 -17.76 -8.55
CA ARG A 50 44.57 -19.22 -8.51
C ARG A 50 45.06 -19.72 -7.15
N VAL A 51 44.27 -20.55 -6.49
CA VAL A 51 44.68 -21.34 -5.31
C VAL A 51 44.21 -22.77 -5.55
N LEU A 52 45.00 -23.75 -5.13
CA LEU A 52 44.71 -25.17 -5.36
C LEU A 52 43.64 -25.69 -4.38
N GLU A 53 42.91 -26.72 -4.79
CA GLU A 53 42.18 -27.59 -3.87
C GLU A 53 43.14 -28.65 -3.31
N GLU A 54 43.29 -28.71 -1.99
CA GLU A 54 43.65 -29.95 -1.31
C GLU A 54 42.38 -30.62 -0.80
N ARG A 55 42.30 -31.94 -0.93
CA ARG A 55 41.19 -32.77 -0.44
C ARG A 55 41.72 -33.67 0.66
N GLU A 56 40.97 -33.78 1.75
CA GLU A 56 41.06 -34.93 2.64
C GLU A 56 39.78 -35.76 2.51
N GLU A 57 39.93 -36.96 1.97
CA GLU A 57 38.96 -38.06 2.09
C GLU A 57 39.43 -38.96 3.25
N VAL A 58 38.52 -39.38 4.13
CA VAL A 58 38.77 -40.48 5.07
C VAL A 58 37.51 -41.36 5.13
N ASP A 59 37.71 -42.66 4.91
CA ASP A 59 36.65 -43.67 4.81
C ASP A 59 36.01 -44.06 6.14
N ALA A 60 34.84 -44.71 6.03
CA ALA A 60 34.21 -45.47 7.11
C ALA A 60 34.47 -46.99 6.96
N PRO A 61 34.49 -47.75 8.07
CA PRO A 61 34.32 -49.20 8.04
C PRO A 61 32.94 -49.65 8.59
N VAL A 62 32.53 -50.87 8.24
CA VAL A 62 31.18 -51.43 8.50
C VAL A 62 31.23 -52.63 9.46
N THR A 63 30.28 -52.73 10.40
CA THR A 63 29.71 -53.95 11.05
C THR A 63 28.74 -53.52 12.19
N GLY A 64 27.72 -54.27 12.64
CA GLY A 64 27.12 -55.51 12.11
C GLY A 64 26.10 -56.17 13.06
N ALA A 65 24.83 -56.30 12.62
CA ALA A 65 23.76 -57.23 13.10
C ALA A 65 23.05 -57.06 14.48
N SER A 66 21.80 -57.57 14.52
CA SER A 66 20.83 -57.70 15.64
C SER A 66 20.28 -56.39 16.28
N GLY A 67 19.02 -56.29 16.73
CA GLY A 67 17.84 -57.19 16.64
C GLY A 67 16.56 -56.45 17.12
N GLY A 68 15.37 -56.86 16.65
CA GLY A 68 14.06 -56.25 17.07
C GLY A 68 13.38 -57.03 18.22
N PRO A 69 12.04 -56.92 18.43
CA PRO A 69 11.04 -56.07 17.76
C PRO A 69 10.11 -55.31 18.76
N THR A 70 9.06 -54.59 18.28
CA THR A 70 7.68 -54.75 18.81
C THR A 70 6.58 -54.08 17.94
N HIS A 71 5.42 -54.75 17.87
CA HIS A 71 4.06 -54.31 17.55
C HIS A 71 3.78 -53.23 16.49
N LEU A 72 3.39 -53.73 15.31
CA LEU A 72 2.31 -53.14 14.50
C LEU A 72 0.95 -53.63 15.04
N VAL A 73 -0.05 -52.75 15.16
CA VAL A 73 -1.48 -53.12 15.20
C VAL A 73 -2.31 -52.09 14.43
N GLN A 74 -3.17 -52.57 13.54
CA GLN A 74 -4.13 -51.79 12.78
C GLN A 74 -5.38 -52.68 12.61
N LEU A 75 -6.59 -52.18 12.91
CA LEU A 75 -7.88 -52.60 12.30
C LEU A 75 -9.10 -51.95 12.99
N ARG A 76 -9.68 -50.95 12.30
CA ARG A 76 -11.11 -50.78 11.89
C ARG A 76 -12.29 -50.93 12.90
N PRO A 77 -13.50 -50.44 12.53
CA PRO A 77 -14.51 -49.98 13.50
C PRO A 77 -15.75 -50.88 13.62
N MET A 78 -16.64 -50.50 14.54
CA MET A 78 -18.07 -50.82 14.51
C MET A 78 -18.92 -49.58 14.86
N ALA A 79 -20.19 -49.63 14.47
CA ALA A 79 -21.24 -48.71 14.89
C ALA A 79 -22.50 -49.53 15.16
N ASP A 80 -23.34 -49.13 16.12
CA ASP A 80 -24.79 -49.16 15.86
C ASP A 80 -25.63 -48.24 16.78
N ARG A 81 -26.86 -48.04 16.32
CA ARG A 81 -27.99 -47.21 16.80
C ARG A 81 -28.34 -47.30 18.30
N LEU A 82 -28.96 -46.23 18.85
CA LEU A 82 -30.42 -46.20 19.08
C LEU A 82 -31.02 -44.83 19.48
N LYS A 83 -32.35 -44.77 19.32
CA LYS A 83 -33.41 -43.77 19.63
C LYS A 83 -33.38 -43.23 21.08
N SER A 84 -34.10 -42.19 21.53
CA SER A 84 -35.07 -41.17 21.02
C SER A 84 -35.16 -40.01 22.08
N GLU A 85 -35.97 -38.94 22.07
CA GLU A 85 -37.36 -38.63 21.65
C GLU A 85 -37.59 -37.12 21.38
N GLN A 86 -38.76 -36.77 20.81
CA GLN A 86 -39.38 -35.43 20.89
C GLN A 86 -40.57 -35.47 21.88
N PRO A 87 -41.14 -34.30 22.24
CA PRO A 87 -42.59 -34.19 22.05
C PRO A 87 -43.02 -32.95 21.26
N GLN A 88 -44.17 -33.06 20.58
CA GLN A 88 -44.87 -31.99 19.84
C GLN A 88 -46.29 -31.79 20.39
N SER A 89 -46.83 -30.57 20.27
CA SER A 89 -48.27 -30.26 20.13
C SER A 89 -48.48 -28.73 20.10
N ALA A 90 -49.51 -28.13 19.50
CA ALA A 90 -50.43 -28.47 18.39
C ALA A 90 -51.17 -27.15 18.01
N ALA A 91 -51.10 -26.64 16.78
CA ALA A 91 -51.97 -26.93 15.63
C ALA A 91 -53.39 -26.30 15.65
N ASN A 92 -53.59 -25.25 14.83
CA ASN A 92 -54.84 -24.84 14.15
C ASN A 92 -54.57 -23.59 13.26
N GLY A 93 -55.12 -23.41 12.06
CA GLY A 93 -55.88 -24.33 11.20
C GLY A 93 -57.02 -23.68 10.41
N LYS A 94 -56.83 -23.39 9.11
CA LYS A 94 -57.86 -23.42 8.02
C LYS A 94 -57.30 -23.00 6.66
N GLU A 95 -57.84 -23.59 5.60
CA GLU A 95 -57.49 -23.36 4.19
C GLU A 95 -58.39 -22.31 3.51
N LYS A 96 -58.02 -21.86 2.30
CA LYS A 96 -58.81 -22.14 1.08
C LYS A 96 -58.09 -21.77 -0.24
N ASP A 97 -58.10 -22.72 -1.17
CA ASP A 97 -58.48 -22.65 -2.59
C ASP A 97 -58.20 -21.39 -3.44
N ALA A 98 -57.77 -21.48 -4.72
CA ALA A 98 -57.30 -22.64 -5.51
C ALA A 98 -56.79 -22.21 -6.91
N LEU A 99 -55.91 -23.03 -7.51
CA LEU A 99 -55.77 -23.31 -8.97
C LEU A 99 -55.35 -22.15 -9.93
N SER A 100 -54.73 -22.38 -11.10
CA SER A 100 -54.38 -23.63 -11.84
C SER A 100 -53.29 -23.40 -12.91
N PHE A 101 -52.37 -24.37 -13.10
CA PHE A 101 -51.82 -24.90 -14.39
C PHE A 101 -51.25 -23.93 -15.47
N ASP A 102 -50.53 -24.31 -16.54
CA ASP A 102 -49.47 -25.32 -16.86
C ASP A 102 -49.03 -24.99 -18.33
N LEU A 103 -48.05 -25.54 -19.06
CA LEU A 103 -47.05 -26.60 -18.89
C LEU A 103 -45.78 -26.22 -19.70
N SER A 104 -44.75 -27.07 -19.72
CA SER A 104 -43.50 -26.90 -20.47
C SER A 104 -43.59 -27.22 -21.98
N THR A 105 -42.55 -26.79 -22.73
CA THR A 105 -41.91 -27.46 -23.91
C THR A 105 -41.91 -26.68 -25.23
N VAL A 106 -40.78 -26.02 -25.54
CA VAL A 106 -40.19 -25.88 -26.90
C VAL A 106 -38.65 -25.89 -26.76
N GLN A 107 -37.92 -26.45 -27.74
CA GLN A 107 -36.44 -26.45 -27.80
C GLN A 107 -35.86 -25.18 -28.48
N PRO A 108 -34.54 -24.89 -28.36
CA PRO A 108 -34.00 -23.57 -28.69
C PRO A 108 -33.81 -23.31 -30.19
N SER A 109 -34.04 -22.06 -30.60
CA SER A 109 -33.61 -21.51 -31.89
C SER A 109 -32.33 -20.66 -31.73
N GLU A 110 -31.35 -20.83 -32.62
CA GLU A 110 -30.19 -19.92 -32.67
C GLU A 110 -30.55 -18.57 -33.31
N GLY A 111 -29.94 -17.49 -32.81
CA GLY A 111 -30.19 -16.10 -33.22
C GLY A 111 -30.69 -15.25 -32.04
N GLU A 112 -30.12 -14.09 -31.71
CA GLU A 112 -28.98 -13.36 -32.30
C GLU A 112 -28.02 -12.87 -31.19
N ARG A 113 -26.73 -12.66 -31.52
CA ARG A 113 -25.75 -12.08 -30.58
C ARG A 113 -25.52 -10.60 -30.84
N GLY A 114 -26.33 -9.74 -30.24
CA GLY A 114 -26.15 -8.29 -30.21
C GLY A 114 -26.75 -7.65 -28.94
N ALA A 115 -26.16 -6.62 -28.33
CA ALA A 115 -24.89 -5.96 -28.65
C ALA A 115 -24.25 -5.25 -27.44
N ILE A 116 -23.32 -5.91 -26.74
CA ILE A 116 -22.40 -5.28 -25.76
C ILE A 116 -20.94 -5.54 -26.17
N LYS A 117 -20.46 -4.80 -27.18
CA LYS A 117 -19.03 -4.70 -27.57
C LYS A 117 -18.72 -3.30 -28.09
N ARG A 118 -18.72 -2.30 -27.20
CA ARG A 118 -18.38 -0.90 -27.53
C ARG A 118 -17.48 -0.21 -26.50
N LEU A 119 -16.39 -0.88 -26.10
CA LEU A 119 -15.27 -0.25 -25.39
C LEU A 119 -13.88 -0.82 -25.73
N SER A 120 -13.74 -1.52 -26.87
CA SER A 120 -12.50 -2.19 -27.29
C SER A 120 -12.03 -1.83 -28.72
N THR A 121 -12.44 -0.67 -29.25
CA THR A 121 -12.20 -0.31 -30.66
C THR A 121 -11.82 1.16 -30.88
N MET A 122 -11.03 1.72 -29.95
CA MET A 122 -10.00 2.70 -30.30
C MET A 122 -8.72 2.30 -29.57
N TRP A 123 -7.76 1.71 -30.30
CA TRP A 123 -6.30 1.63 -30.01
C TRP A 123 -5.63 0.74 -31.08
N SER A 124 -5.74 1.14 -32.35
CA SER A 124 -5.17 0.40 -33.49
C SER A 124 -4.88 1.30 -34.70
N SER A 125 -4.09 2.35 -34.49
CA SER A 125 -3.52 3.18 -35.56
C SER A 125 -2.09 3.58 -35.21
N PHE A 126 -1.27 3.82 -36.22
CA PHE A 126 0.13 4.27 -36.15
C PHE A 126 1.14 3.29 -35.50
N ARG A 127 1.53 2.28 -36.29
CA ARG A 127 2.93 1.85 -36.33
C ARG A 127 3.54 2.20 -37.69
N GLY A 128 4.39 3.22 -37.69
CA GLY A 128 5.37 3.47 -38.75
C GLY A 128 4.93 4.32 -39.94
N LYS A 129 5.53 5.50 -40.05
CA LYS A 129 6.43 5.82 -41.17
C LYS A 129 7.42 6.91 -40.75
N HIS A 130 8.67 6.79 -41.21
CA HIS A 130 9.54 7.95 -41.38
C HIS A 130 9.01 8.77 -42.55
N ASP A 131 9.10 10.10 -42.47
CA ASP A 131 9.50 10.91 -43.62
C ASP A 131 10.29 12.13 -43.13
N LYS A 132 10.90 12.87 -44.06
CA LYS A 132 11.93 13.88 -43.76
C LYS A 132 11.64 15.23 -44.43
N ASP A 133 12.26 16.27 -43.90
CA ASP A 133 12.56 17.56 -44.53
C ASP A 133 11.39 18.34 -45.20
N ARG A 134 10.88 19.37 -44.51
CA ARG A 134 10.61 20.65 -45.17
C ARG A 134 10.65 21.86 -44.22
N VAL A 135 11.43 22.86 -44.61
CA VAL A 135 11.61 24.16 -43.95
C VAL A 135 10.73 25.20 -44.64
N MET A 136 10.04 26.08 -43.89
CA MET A 136 9.99 27.53 -44.22
C MET A 136 9.30 28.42 -43.16
N LYS A 137 10.01 29.49 -42.78
CA LYS A 137 9.58 30.87 -42.48
C LYS A 137 8.41 31.13 -41.52
N GLU A 138 8.76 31.74 -40.38
CA GLU A 138 7.96 32.79 -39.72
C GLU A 138 8.10 34.15 -40.45
N PRO A 139 7.10 35.05 -40.38
CA PRO A 139 7.26 36.49 -40.55
C PRO A 139 7.29 37.23 -39.18
N PRO A 140 8.06 38.33 -39.03
CA PRO A 140 8.26 39.01 -37.74
C PRO A 140 7.39 40.27 -37.53
N LEU A 141 7.60 40.92 -36.36
CA LEU A 141 7.07 42.23 -35.91
C LEU A 141 5.63 42.20 -35.35
N GLN A 142 5.24 43.05 -34.38
CA GLN A 142 5.94 44.22 -33.82
C GLN A 142 5.57 44.45 -32.35
N GLU A 143 6.47 45.03 -31.55
CA GLU A 143 6.18 45.50 -30.18
C GLU A 143 5.45 46.85 -30.19
N SER A 144 4.53 47.06 -29.24
CA SER A 144 4.05 48.38 -28.84
C SER A 144 3.87 48.42 -27.32
N LEU A 145 4.48 49.43 -26.67
CA LEU A 145 4.55 49.57 -25.22
C LEU A 145 3.55 50.60 -24.70
N GLU A 146 2.64 50.20 -23.82
CA GLU A 146 2.04 51.09 -22.81
C GLU A 146 1.97 50.36 -21.44
N PRO A 147 2.15 51.06 -20.30
CA PRO A 147 2.43 50.42 -19.02
C PRO A 147 1.19 50.06 -18.20
N ALA A 148 1.10 48.79 -17.78
CA ALA A 148 0.22 48.32 -16.70
C ALA A 148 0.98 48.29 -15.36
N PRO A 149 0.31 48.43 -14.20
CA PRO A 149 0.97 48.70 -12.91
C PRO A 149 1.76 47.53 -12.33
N VAL A 150 2.84 47.87 -11.62
CA VAL A 150 3.76 46.91 -10.98
C VAL A 150 3.21 46.43 -9.63
N ASP A 151 2.57 45.26 -9.61
CA ASP A 151 2.37 44.42 -8.41
C ASP A 151 1.81 43.03 -8.84
N THR A 152 2.30 41.86 -8.40
CA THR A 152 3.39 41.53 -7.46
C THR A 152 3.95 40.13 -7.82
N PRO A 153 5.28 39.89 -7.87
CA PRO A 153 5.84 38.55 -8.17
C PRO A 153 5.48 37.47 -7.14
N ALA A 154 5.05 37.89 -5.94
CA ALA A 154 4.64 37.02 -4.84
C ALA A 154 3.41 36.12 -5.14
N LYS A 155 2.70 36.32 -6.27
CA LYS A 155 1.56 35.49 -6.65
C LYS A 155 1.98 34.23 -7.43
N GLU A 156 2.97 34.34 -8.30
CA GLU A 156 3.49 33.22 -9.10
C GLU A 156 4.49 32.37 -8.30
N GLN A 157 5.35 33.00 -7.49
CA GLN A 157 6.30 32.29 -6.63
C GLN A 157 5.62 31.38 -5.59
N ARG A 158 4.32 31.58 -5.29
CA ARG A 158 3.52 30.66 -4.46
C ARG A 158 3.18 29.34 -5.16
N TYR A 159 3.04 29.32 -6.49
CA TYR A 159 2.76 28.09 -7.24
C TYR A 159 3.95 27.10 -7.24
N MET A 160 5.18 27.59 -7.00
CA MET A 160 6.38 26.74 -6.98
C MET A 160 6.78 26.25 -5.56
N SER A 161 6.03 26.60 -4.51
CA SER A 161 6.38 26.24 -3.12
C SER A 161 5.19 25.87 -2.22
N GLY A 162 3.97 25.82 -2.78
CA GLY A 162 2.73 25.65 -2.01
C GLY A 162 2.37 24.20 -1.67
N GLN A 163 2.70 23.73 -0.46
CA GLN A 163 2.01 22.58 0.13
C GLN A 163 0.59 22.98 0.56
N TYR A 164 -0.40 22.65 -0.27
CA TYR A 164 -1.81 22.67 0.13
C TYR A 164 -2.13 21.48 1.05
N PHE A 165 -3.15 21.63 1.91
CA PHE A 165 -3.68 20.51 2.71
C PHE A 165 -4.10 19.31 1.84
N PHE A 166 -4.66 19.57 0.66
CA PHE A 166 -5.15 18.56 -0.27
C PHE A 166 -5.12 19.09 -1.72
N GLU A 167 -5.16 18.18 -2.67
CA GLU A 167 -5.37 18.47 -4.09
C GLU A 167 -6.87 18.54 -4.42
N TYR A 168 -7.64 17.57 -3.92
CA TYR A 168 -9.06 17.43 -4.21
C TYR A 168 -9.87 17.09 -2.96
N LEU A 169 -11.11 17.58 -2.91
CA LEU A 169 -12.24 16.92 -2.27
C LEU A 169 -13.22 16.50 -3.37
N VAL A 170 -13.61 15.23 -3.40
CA VAL A 170 -14.71 14.73 -4.22
C VAL A 170 -15.80 14.12 -3.34
N VAL A 171 -17.04 14.15 -3.83
CA VAL A 171 -18.12 13.30 -3.33
C VAL A 171 -18.48 12.34 -4.44
N VAL A 172 -18.47 11.05 -4.14
CA VAL A 172 -18.83 9.97 -5.04
C VAL A 172 -20.14 9.37 -4.56
N SER A 173 -21.15 9.39 -5.42
CA SER A 173 -22.47 8.81 -5.15
C SER A 173 -22.75 7.69 -6.14
N LEU A 174 -23.30 6.58 -5.67
CA LEU A 174 -23.73 5.47 -6.53
C LEU A 174 -25.02 5.86 -7.28
N LYS A 175 -24.96 5.94 -8.61
CA LYS A 175 -26.14 6.21 -9.45
C LYS A 175 -26.60 4.92 -10.13
N LYS A 176 -27.91 4.70 -10.17
CA LYS A 176 -28.49 3.55 -10.87
C LYS A 176 -28.40 3.76 -12.38
N SER A 177 -27.71 2.85 -13.06
CA SER A 177 -27.60 2.81 -14.52
C SER A 177 -28.92 2.36 -15.16
N LYS A 178 -29.07 2.55 -16.48
CA LYS A 178 -30.27 2.12 -17.22
C LYS A 178 -30.48 0.59 -17.16
N GLU A 179 -29.40 -0.15 -17.01
CA GLU A 179 -29.36 -1.61 -16.90
C GLU A 179 -29.62 -2.10 -15.45
N GLY A 180 -29.91 -1.18 -14.52
CA GLY A 180 -30.31 -1.48 -13.15
C GLY A 180 -29.18 -1.64 -12.13
N ALA A 181 -27.94 -1.88 -12.59
CA ALA A 181 -26.74 -1.87 -11.75
C ALA A 181 -26.42 -0.45 -11.21
N TYR A 182 -25.61 -0.35 -10.16
CA TYR A 182 -25.13 0.93 -9.63
C TYR A 182 -23.73 1.26 -10.13
N GLU A 183 -23.47 2.52 -10.49
CA GLU A 183 -22.15 3.02 -10.89
C GLU A 183 -21.68 4.14 -9.95
N PRO A 184 -20.45 4.09 -9.40
CA PRO A 184 -19.93 5.17 -8.57
C PRO A 184 -19.56 6.37 -9.45
N GLN A 185 -20.22 7.51 -9.24
CA GLN A 185 -19.99 8.73 -10.02
C GLN A 185 -19.73 9.94 -9.13
N ILE A 186 -18.78 10.79 -9.53
CA ILE A 186 -18.52 12.06 -8.84
C ILE A 186 -19.75 12.98 -9.00
N THR A 187 -20.31 13.43 -7.87
CA THR A 187 -21.44 14.36 -7.79
C THR A 187 -21.02 15.76 -7.34
N TYR A 188 -19.89 15.87 -6.65
CA TYR A 188 -19.26 17.14 -6.27
C TYR A 188 -17.73 17.03 -6.38
N GLN A 189 -17.08 18.10 -6.86
CA GLN A 189 -15.62 18.22 -6.90
C GLN A 189 -15.21 19.63 -6.47
N PHE A 190 -14.19 19.71 -5.62
CA PHE A 190 -13.48 20.94 -5.28
C PHE A 190 -11.95 20.68 -5.35
N PRO A 191 -11.14 21.56 -5.96
CA PRO A 191 -11.53 22.72 -6.76
C PRO A 191 -12.18 22.31 -8.09
N LYS A 192 -12.80 23.27 -8.80
CA LYS A 192 -13.36 23.04 -10.14
C LYS A 192 -12.27 22.91 -11.21
N ARG A 193 -12.58 22.20 -12.31
CA ARG A 193 -11.67 21.83 -13.42
C ARG A 193 -11.39 22.98 -14.42
N ASP A 194 -11.39 24.22 -13.92
CA ASP A 194 -11.36 25.45 -14.71
C ASP A 194 -9.91 25.87 -15.03
N GLY A 195 -9.64 26.31 -16.26
CA GLY A 195 -8.32 26.78 -16.71
C GLY A 195 -7.29 25.71 -17.12
N MET A 196 -7.57 24.41 -16.97
CA MET A 196 -6.62 23.34 -17.32
C MET A 196 -6.44 23.11 -18.84
N VAL A 197 -5.20 22.78 -19.23
CA VAL A 197 -4.83 22.37 -20.59
C VAL A 197 -5.37 20.95 -20.89
N ARG A 198 -5.75 20.67 -22.14
CA ARG A 198 -6.41 19.40 -22.56
C ARG A 198 -5.74 18.13 -22.00
N PHE A 199 -4.42 18.01 -22.14
CA PHE A 199 -3.66 16.84 -21.67
C PHE A 199 -3.79 16.62 -20.15
N GLN A 200 -3.63 17.69 -19.36
CA GLN A 200 -3.77 17.66 -17.90
C GLN A 200 -5.20 17.24 -17.51
N ARG A 201 -6.21 17.74 -18.22
CA ARG A 201 -7.62 17.36 -18.01
C ARG A 201 -7.89 15.87 -18.30
N GLU A 202 -7.22 15.28 -19.29
CA GLU A 202 -7.34 13.83 -19.58
C GLU A 202 -6.68 12.95 -18.52
N GLU A 203 -5.52 13.36 -18.01
CA GLU A 203 -4.79 12.65 -16.94
C GLU A 203 -5.50 12.76 -15.58
N GLU A 204 -6.00 13.96 -15.25
CA GLU A 204 -6.88 14.18 -14.12
C GLU A 204 -8.17 13.36 -14.25
N GLU A 205 -8.78 13.25 -15.44
CA GLU A 205 -10.00 12.45 -15.61
C GLU A 205 -9.75 10.94 -15.37
N LYS A 206 -8.59 10.41 -15.76
CA LYS A 206 -8.18 9.04 -15.42
C LYS A 206 -8.01 8.88 -13.91
N THR A 207 -7.37 9.86 -13.25
CA THR A 207 -7.21 9.90 -11.79
C THR A 207 -8.57 9.92 -11.08
N LEU A 208 -9.50 10.78 -11.50
CA LEU A 208 -10.85 10.91 -10.94
C LEU A 208 -11.68 9.63 -11.15
N LYS A 209 -11.56 8.96 -12.30
CA LYS A 209 -12.18 7.64 -12.54
C LYS A 209 -11.59 6.56 -11.62
N ALA A 210 -10.28 6.53 -11.44
CA ALA A 210 -9.65 5.60 -10.48
C ALA A 210 -10.18 5.84 -9.05
N ILE A 211 -10.27 7.10 -8.61
CA ILE A 211 -10.79 7.47 -7.29
C ILE A 211 -12.21 6.90 -7.05
N THR A 212 -13.10 6.90 -8.05
CA THR A 212 -14.44 6.32 -7.87
C THR A 212 -14.42 4.81 -7.58
N LEU A 213 -13.45 4.07 -8.12
CA LEU A 213 -13.27 2.63 -7.87
C LEU A 213 -12.71 2.37 -6.47
N PHE A 214 -11.86 3.25 -5.94
CA PHE A 214 -11.34 3.12 -4.58
C PHE A 214 -12.30 3.62 -3.50
N CYS A 215 -13.25 4.50 -3.84
CA CYS A 215 -14.35 4.89 -2.95
C CYS A 215 -15.40 3.77 -2.77
N PHE A 216 -15.52 2.89 -3.76
CA PHE A 216 -16.45 1.76 -3.79
C PHE A 216 -15.75 0.52 -4.40
N PRO A 217 -14.80 -0.10 -3.67
CA PRO A 217 -14.05 -1.28 -4.13
C PRO A 217 -14.94 -2.50 -4.41
N GLU A 218 -16.19 -2.50 -3.90
CA GLU A 218 -17.29 -3.43 -4.18
C GLU A 218 -17.90 -3.28 -5.59
N GLY A 219 -17.48 -2.28 -6.36
CA GLY A 219 -17.94 -2.06 -7.72
C GLY A 219 -19.43 -1.74 -7.81
N ILE A 220 -20.16 -2.55 -8.56
CA ILE A 220 -21.53 -2.22 -9.03
C ILE A 220 -22.66 -2.92 -8.29
N ASN A 221 -22.34 -3.88 -7.42
CA ASN A 221 -23.28 -4.81 -6.78
C ASN A 221 -23.87 -4.24 -5.48
N TRP A 222 -24.53 -3.09 -5.57
CA TRP A 222 -25.08 -2.37 -4.41
C TRP A 222 -26.59 -2.54 -4.23
N ALA A 223 -26.99 -2.86 -3.01
CA ALA A 223 -28.38 -2.73 -2.54
C ALA A 223 -28.56 -1.37 -1.83
N PRO A 224 -29.70 -0.67 -2.01
CA PRO A 224 -30.05 0.48 -1.18
C PRO A 224 -30.25 0.09 0.29
N LEU A 225 -29.71 0.88 1.20
CA LEU A 225 -29.71 0.61 2.64
C LEU A 225 -30.58 1.62 3.39
N THR A 226 -31.27 1.17 4.44
CA THR A 226 -32.01 2.04 5.37
C THR A 226 -31.11 2.63 6.45
N GLU A 227 -30.10 1.87 6.87
CA GLU A 227 -29.12 2.20 7.89
C GLU A 227 -27.72 1.81 7.38
N TYR A 228 -26.71 2.60 7.71
CA TYR A 228 -25.31 2.34 7.37
C TYR A 228 -24.40 3.08 8.35
N HIS A 229 -23.52 2.36 9.04
CA HIS A 229 -22.55 2.94 9.98
C HIS A 229 -21.45 3.68 9.23
N SER A 230 -21.13 4.92 9.61
CA SER A 230 -20.10 5.74 8.96
C SER A 230 -18.73 5.04 9.00
N GLU A 231 -18.17 4.74 7.82
CA GLU A 231 -16.91 4.00 7.67
C GLU A 231 -15.82 4.95 7.16
N THR A 232 -14.70 5.05 7.86
CA THR A 232 -13.55 5.86 7.45
C THR A 232 -12.35 4.97 7.15
N PHE A 233 -11.79 5.09 5.94
CA PHE A 233 -10.69 4.26 5.44
C PHE A 233 -9.75 5.06 4.51
N SER A 234 -8.57 4.51 4.22
CA SER A 234 -7.60 5.15 3.31
C SER A 234 -7.07 4.20 2.22
N PHE A 235 -7.04 4.70 0.99
CA PHE A 235 -6.40 4.05 -0.16
C PHE A 235 -5.17 4.83 -0.63
N VAL A 236 -4.26 4.15 -1.33
CA VAL A 236 -3.05 4.76 -1.88
C VAL A 236 -3.05 4.68 -3.40
N LEU A 237 -2.92 5.83 -4.04
CA LEU A 237 -2.67 5.95 -5.47
C LEU A 237 -1.17 6.13 -5.70
N THR A 238 -0.56 5.27 -6.50
CA THR A 238 0.84 5.41 -6.93
C THR A 238 0.88 6.01 -8.34
N GLU A 239 1.67 7.05 -8.54
CA GLU A 239 1.86 7.74 -9.83
C GLU A 239 2.96 7.07 -10.68
N ILE A 240 3.06 7.46 -11.95
CA ILE A 240 4.00 6.88 -12.93
C ILE A 240 5.48 7.14 -12.61
N ASP A 241 5.77 8.06 -11.70
CA ASP A 241 7.12 8.36 -11.18
C ASP A 241 7.44 7.60 -9.87
N GLY A 242 6.48 6.81 -9.34
CA GLY A 242 6.57 6.14 -8.04
C GLY A 242 6.15 6.99 -6.84
N SER A 243 5.79 8.27 -7.04
CA SER A 243 5.23 9.09 -5.96
C SER A 243 3.83 8.60 -5.55
N ARG A 244 3.39 8.95 -4.34
CA ARG A 244 2.14 8.45 -3.74
C ARG A 244 1.22 9.57 -3.30
N ARG A 245 -0.07 9.39 -3.57
CA ARG A 245 -1.19 10.19 -3.04
C ARG A 245 -2.08 9.32 -2.17
N ASN A 246 -2.43 9.84 -1.00
CA ASN A 246 -3.36 9.20 -0.08
C ASN A 246 -4.77 9.68 -0.42
N GLY A 247 -5.67 8.74 -0.65
CA GLY A 247 -7.11 8.96 -0.75
C GLY A 247 -7.78 8.62 0.57
N TYR A 248 -8.23 9.65 1.27
CA TYR A 248 -8.96 9.55 2.53
C TYR A 248 -10.43 9.45 2.22
N CYS A 249 -11.13 8.40 2.65
CA CYS A 249 -12.54 8.22 2.37
C CYS A 249 -13.35 8.13 3.67
N ARG A 250 -14.46 8.87 3.76
CA ARG A 250 -15.54 8.62 4.72
C ARG A 250 -16.81 8.27 3.94
N ARG A 251 -17.23 7.02 4.03
CA ARG A 251 -18.45 6.46 3.43
C ARG A 251 -19.58 6.52 4.46
N LEU A 252 -20.70 7.15 4.12
CA LEU A 252 -21.83 7.38 5.03
C LEU A 252 -23.17 7.39 4.28
N LEU A 253 -24.28 7.24 5.00
CA LEU A 253 -25.60 7.36 4.39
C LEU A 253 -25.95 8.86 4.21
N PRO A 254 -26.45 9.29 3.04
CA PRO A 254 -27.05 10.62 2.90
C PRO A 254 -28.24 10.80 3.86
N HIS A 255 -28.58 12.03 4.21
CA HIS A 255 -29.80 12.31 4.98
C HIS A 255 -31.05 12.16 4.07
N GLY A 256 -32.14 11.62 4.61
CA GLY A 256 -33.38 11.36 3.88
C GLY A 256 -34.20 10.22 4.47
N ASN A 257 -35.30 9.87 3.79
CA ASN A 257 -36.21 8.78 4.18
C ASN A 257 -36.08 7.60 3.21
N GLY A 258 -36.30 6.37 3.71
CA GLY A 258 -36.27 5.15 2.90
C GLY A 258 -34.87 4.65 2.50
N ALA A 259 -34.84 3.48 1.87
CA ALA A 259 -33.60 2.80 1.49
C ALA A 259 -32.87 3.53 0.34
N ARG A 260 -31.57 3.77 0.50
CA ARG A 260 -30.75 4.57 -0.43
C ARG A 260 -29.29 4.11 -0.43
N PRO A 261 -28.52 4.30 -1.51
CA PRO A 261 -27.10 3.99 -1.49
C PRO A 261 -26.32 4.93 -0.55
N PRO A 262 -25.21 4.46 0.05
CA PRO A 262 -24.26 5.35 0.72
C PRO A 262 -23.50 6.23 -0.27
N GLU A 263 -22.90 7.29 0.26
CA GLU A 263 -22.04 8.23 -0.46
C GLU A 263 -20.65 8.30 0.19
N ALA A 264 -19.62 8.44 -0.64
CA ALA A 264 -18.23 8.51 -0.21
C ALA A 264 -17.68 9.93 -0.37
N TYR A 265 -17.32 10.55 0.75
CA TYR A 265 -16.59 11.81 0.80
C TYR A 265 -15.10 11.50 0.77
N CYS A 266 -14.39 11.91 -0.28
CA CYS A 266 -12.98 11.57 -0.45
C CYS A 266 -12.07 12.79 -0.64
N ILE A 267 -11.04 12.90 0.21
CA ILE A 267 -9.98 13.90 0.11
C ILE A 267 -8.73 13.23 -0.48
N ILE A 268 -8.08 13.86 -1.45
CA ILE A 268 -6.85 13.39 -2.08
C ILE A 268 -5.70 14.30 -1.68
N SER A 269 -4.62 13.76 -1.12
CA SER A 269 -3.43 14.54 -0.75
C SER A 269 -2.15 13.73 -0.79
N ARG A 270 -1.03 14.35 -1.20
CA ARG A 270 0.33 13.82 -0.98
C ARG A 270 0.72 13.80 0.50
N LEU A 271 -0.04 14.46 1.37
CA LEU A 271 0.20 14.50 2.81
C LEU A 271 -0.42 13.28 3.52
N ALA A 272 0.30 12.74 4.50
CA ALA A 272 -0.08 11.58 5.31
C ALA A 272 -0.41 12.05 6.75
N CYS A 273 -1.62 12.58 6.99
CA CYS A 273 -1.97 13.25 8.25
C CYS A 273 -3.41 12.91 8.69
N PHE A 274 -3.63 11.65 9.09
CA PHE A 274 -4.97 11.02 9.13
C PHE A 274 -5.91 11.70 10.12
N GLY A 275 -5.43 12.00 11.34
CA GLY A 275 -6.22 12.70 12.36
C GLY A 275 -6.60 14.14 11.98
N LEU A 276 -5.85 14.78 11.07
CA LEU A 276 -6.17 16.12 10.57
C LEU A 276 -7.30 16.05 9.51
N PHE A 277 -7.23 15.08 8.59
CA PHE A 277 -8.30 14.88 7.61
C PHE A 277 -9.61 14.38 8.24
N SER A 278 -9.55 13.60 9.33
CA SER A 278 -10.76 13.27 10.12
C SER A 278 -11.47 14.55 10.61
N LYS A 279 -10.73 15.47 11.25
CA LYS A 279 -11.28 16.76 11.72
C LYS A 279 -11.83 17.63 10.58
N ILE A 280 -11.24 17.56 9.38
CA ILE A 280 -11.80 18.21 8.20
C ILE A 280 -13.13 17.55 7.79
N PHE A 281 -13.23 16.22 7.79
CA PHE A 281 -14.49 15.54 7.49
C PHE A 281 -15.59 15.82 8.51
N ASP A 282 -15.27 15.86 9.81
CA ASP A 282 -16.23 16.20 10.86
C ASP A 282 -16.87 17.59 10.61
N GLU A 283 -16.04 18.56 10.20
CA GLU A 283 -16.48 19.92 9.85
C GLU A 283 -17.15 20.01 8.46
N VAL A 284 -16.82 19.14 7.49
CA VAL A 284 -17.57 18.99 6.22
C VAL A 284 -18.96 18.41 6.46
N GLU A 285 -19.07 17.39 7.32
CA GLU A 285 -20.31 16.69 7.67
C GLU A 285 -21.29 17.61 8.42
N LYS A 286 -20.78 18.37 9.41
CA LYS A 286 -21.48 19.46 10.10
C LYS A 286 -22.01 20.54 9.16
N ARG A 287 -21.29 20.88 8.08
CA ARG A 287 -21.75 21.83 7.04
C ARG A 287 -22.76 21.21 6.09
N ARG A 288 -22.57 19.93 5.75
CA ARG A 288 -23.50 19.12 4.94
C ARG A 288 -24.92 19.11 5.53
N GLN A 289 -25.04 18.98 6.85
CA GLN A 289 -26.33 18.99 7.55
C GLN A 289 -27.15 20.28 7.34
N ILE A 290 -26.48 21.39 6.96
CA ILE A 290 -27.12 22.67 6.67
C ILE A 290 -27.32 22.82 5.15
N SER A 291 -26.24 22.69 4.36
CA SER A 291 -26.31 22.70 2.89
C SER A 291 -25.00 22.26 2.24
N MET A 292 -25.07 21.56 1.10
CA MET A 292 -23.91 21.29 0.23
C MET A 292 -23.14 22.57 -0.17
N ALA A 293 -23.84 23.71 -0.29
CA ALA A 293 -23.19 24.98 -0.61
C ALA A 293 -22.19 25.44 0.46
N MET A 294 -22.41 25.09 1.74
CA MET A 294 -21.55 25.48 2.86
C MET A 294 -20.19 24.78 2.87
N ILE A 295 -20.02 23.69 2.10
CA ILE A 295 -18.74 23.00 1.94
C ILE A 295 -17.73 23.90 1.20
N TYR A 296 -18.17 24.59 0.13
CA TYR A 296 -17.26 25.34 -0.75
C TYR A 296 -16.46 26.45 -0.02
N PRO A 297 -17.08 27.36 0.78
CA PRO A 297 -16.32 28.37 1.52
C PRO A 297 -15.30 27.78 2.48
N PHE A 298 -15.62 26.68 3.16
CA PHE A 298 -14.71 26.03 4.10
C PHE A 298 -13.50 25.39 3.39
N MET A 299 -13.72 24.65 2.30
CA MET A 299 -12.61 24.07 1.54
C MET A 299 -11.75 25.13 0.85
N GLN A 300 -12.33 26.28 0.48
CA GLN A 300 -11.57 27.44 0.00
C GLN A 300 -10.68 28.03 1.10
N SER A 301 -11.21 28.27 2.32
CA SER A 301 -10.40 28.75 3.44
C SER A 301 -9.29 27.77 3.85
N LEU A 302 -9.51 26.46 3.73
CA LEU A 302 -8.47 25.44 3.92
C LEU A 302 -7.37 25.52 2.85
N ARG A 303 -7.73 25.79 1.58
CA ARG A 303 -6.78 25.90 0.47
C ARG A 303 -5.98 27.21 0.48
N GLU A 304 -6.55 28.27 1.06
CA GLU A 304 -5.89 29.56 1.24
C GLU A 304 -4.97 29.61 2.48
N ALA A 305 -5.22 28.75 3.47
CA ALA A 305 -4.36 28.59 4.63
C ALA A 305 -3.06 27.83 4.30
N ALA A 306 -1.94 28.26 4.89
CA ALA A 306 -0.70 27.50 4.84
C ALA A 306 -0.84 26.18 5.62
N PHE A 307 -0.26 25.09 5.10
CA PHE A 307 -0.22 23.83 5.83
C PHE A 307 0.69 23.94 7.07
N PRO A 308 0.27 23.46 8.26
CA PRO A 308 1.11 23.49 9.46
C PRO A 308 2.43 22.71 9.31
N ALA A 309 3.51 23.28 9.85
CA ALA A 309 4.73 22.54 10.15
C ALA A 309 4.49 21.56 11.33
N PRO A 310 5.32 20.51 11.52
CA PRO A 310 5.15 19.56 12.61
C PRO A 310 5.08 20.24 13.99
N GLY A 311 4.14 19.82 14.82
CA GLY A 311 3.84 20.42 16.12
C GLY A 311 3.05 21.74 16.10
N ASN A 312 2.91 22.41 14.94
CA ASN A 312 2.21 23.69 14.85
C ASN A 312 0.70 23.53 14.59
N THR A 313 -0.06 24.58 14.94
CA THR A 313 -1.52 24.65 14.77
C THR A 313 -1.92 25.80 13.87
N VAL A 314 -2.78 25.52 12.89
CA VAL A 314 -3.42 26.51 12.01
C VAL A 314 -4.87 26.71 12.43
N LYS A 315 -5.34 27.96 12.43
CA LYS A 315 -6.70 28.34 12.87
C LYS A 315 -7.51 28.84 11.68
N ILE A 316 -8.47 28.04 11.24
CA ILE A 316 -9.37 28.36 10.14
C ILE A 316 -10.60 29.07 10.71
N LYS A 317 -10.83 30.32 10.33
CA LYS A 317 -12.10 31.00 10.59
C LYS A 317 -13.13 30.52 9.56
N SER A 318 -14.29 30.08 10.00
CA SER A 318 -15.36 29.62 9.10
C SER A 318 -16.71 30.08 9.60
N PHE A 319 -17.49 30.69 8.71
CA PHE A 319 -18.86 31.13 9.01
C PHE A 319 -19.85 29.99 8.80
N ILE A 320 -20.75 29.81 9.76
CA ILE A 320 -21.91 28.92 9.68
C ILE A 320 -23.17 29.76 9.95
N PRO A 321 -24.24 29.65 9.12
CA PRO A 321 -25.54 30.23 9.41
C PRO A 321 -26.01 29.91 10.84
N ASP A 322 -26.69 30.86 11.47
CA ASP A 322 -27.27 30.79 12.82
C ASP A 322 -26.28 30.59 13.98
N LYS A 323 -25.04 30.16 13.72
CA LYS A 323 -23.96 29.95 14.70
C LYS A 323 -22.83 30.99 14.62
N GLY A 324 -22.73 31.72 13.52
CA GLY A 324 -21.73 32.78 13.32
C GLY A 324 -20.35 32.24 12.90
N THR A 325 -19.29 32.93 13.30
CA THR A 325 -17.90 32.59 12.92
C THR A 325 -17.25 31.68 13.96
N GLU A 326 -17.04 30.42 13.59
CA GLU A 326 -16.28 29.45 14.39
C GLU A 326 -14.77 29.51 14.04
N ILE A 327 -13.93 29.01 14.95
CA ILE A 327 -12.47 28.93 14.78
C ILE A 327 -12.01 27.48 14.92
N ILE A 328 -11.84 26.79 13.79
CA ILE A 328 -11.39 25.40 13.73
C ILE A 328 -9.87 25.37 13.89
N SER A 329 -9.37 24.57 14.84
CA SER A 329 -7.93 24.45 15.12
C SER A 329 -7.39 23.12 14.59
N LEU A 330 -6.57 23.18 13.54
CA LEU A 330 -5.92 22.04 12.89
C LEU A 330 -4.45 21.98 13.31
N THR A 331 -4.14 21.08 14.24
CA THR A 331 -2.79 20.81 14.73
C THR A 331 -2.16 19.66 13.97
N ARG A 332 -0.90 19.83 13.56
CA ARG A 332 -0.09 18.74 13.01
C ARG A 332 0.73 18.09 14.13
N PRO A 333 0.83 16.74 14.22
CA PRO A 333 1.69 16.08 15.19
C PRO A 333 3.17 16.48 15.08
N LEU A 334 3.95 16.23 16.14
CA LEU A 334 5.37 16.57 16.17
C LEU A 334 6.26 15.50 15.49
N ASP A 335 5.92 14.22 15.63
CA ASP A 335 6.55 13.14 14.87
C ASP A 335 5.90 13.05 13.49
N SER A 336 6.66 13.44 12.47
CA SER A 336 6.18 13.49 11.09
C SER A 336 6.04 12.13 10.40
N TRP A 337 6.58 11.05 10.99
CA TRP A 337 6.45 9.69 10.43
C TRP A 337 5.12 9.04 10.85
N LEU A 338 4.69 9.24 12.10
CA LEU A 338 3.48 8.60 12.65
C LEU A 338 2.18 9.43 12.54
N GLU A 339 2.19 10.54 11.79
CA GLU A 339 1.01 11.40 11.55
C GLU A 339 -0.21 10.68 10.92
N HIS A 340 0.00 9.50 10.35
CA HIS A 340 -0.99 8.73 9.60
C HIS A 340 -1.33 7.37 10.23
N VAL A 341 -0.86 7.09 11.44
CA VAL A 341 -0.83 5.73 11.98
C VAL A 341 -1.49 5.66 13.35
N ASP A 342 -2.43 4.73 13.48
CA ASP A 342 -2.92 4.22 14.75
C ASP A 342 -2.67 2.71 14.79
N PHE A 343 -1.80 2.26 15.70
CA PHE A 343 -1.48 0.84 15.85
C PHE A 343 -2.53 0.07 16.68
N ARG A 344 -3.58 0.70 17.22
CA ARG A 344 -4.62 0.02 18.00
C ARG A 344 -5.26 -1.13 17.20
N THR A 345 -5.63 -0.85 15.95
CA THR A 345 -6.24 -1.85 15.06
C THR A 345 -5.26 -2.95 14.67
N LEU A 346 -3.96 -2.66 14.56
CA LEU A 346 -2.91 -3.67 14.37
C LEU A 346 -2.87 -4.66 15.54
N PHE A 347 -2.79 -4.16 16.78
CA PHE A 347 -2.72 -5.01 17.98
C PHE A 347 -4.08 -5.59 18.43
N ARG A 348 -5.21 -5.10 17.90
CA ARG A 348 -6.50 -5.79 17.98
C ARG A 348 -6.50 -7.05 17.10
N CYS A 349 -5.98 -6.94 15.88
CA CYS A 349 -6.09 -8.01 14.88
C CYS A 349 -4.94 -9.03 14.92
N LEU A 350 -3.79 -8.70 15.51
CA LEU A 350 -2.56 -9.52 15.52
C LEU A 350 -1.84 -9.48 16.88
N THR A 351 -1.29 -10.61 17.33
CA THR A 351 -0.41 -10.65 18.52
C THR A 351 0.97 -10.03 18.24
N ASP A 352 1.75 -9.77 19.29
CA ASP A 352 3.12 -9.25 19.15
C ASP A 352 4.03 -10.16 18.31
N GLU A 353 3.92 -11.47 18.51
CA GLU A 353 4.62 -12.47 17.72
C GLU A 353 4.13 -12.49 16.25
N GLU A 354 2.84 -12.28 15.99
CA GLU A 354 2.29 -12.23 14.63
C GLU A 354 2.72 -10.96 13.89
N VAL A 355 2.62 -9.79 14.54
CA VAL A 355 3.12 -8.50 14.02
C VAL A 355 4.62 -8.61 13.69
N LEU A 356 5.40 -9.30 14.53
CA LEU A 356 6.82 -9.53 14.28
C LEU A 356 7.08 -10.40 13.04
N LEU A 357 6.23 -11.39 12.74
CA LEU A 357 6.34 -12.21 11.52
C LEU A 357 5.95 -11.42 10.27
N VAL A 358 4.91 -10.60 10.34
CA VAL A 358 4.52 -9.68 9.26
C VAL A 358 5.63 -8.65 8.99
N PHE A 359 6.21 -8.07 10.04
CA PHE A 359 7.38 -7.20 9.95
C PHE A 359 8.59 -7.93 9.32
N ALA A 360 8.86 -9.18 9.71
CA ALA A 360 9.93 -9.99 9.14
C ALA A 360 9.77 -10.21 7.62
N ALA A 361 8.54 -10.47 7.17
CA ALA A 361 8.23 -10.61 5.75
C ALA A 361 8.32 -9.27 4.99
N ALA A 362 7.85 -8.17 5.58
CA ALA A 362 7.89 -6.84 4.98
C ALA A 362 9.34 -6.29 4.86
N VAL A 363 10.16 -6.46 5.90
CA VAL A 363 11.60 -6.11 5.87
C VAL A 363 12.37 -6.91 4.82
N MET A 364 11.88 -8.10 4.44
CA MET A 364 12.44 -8.94 3.37
C MET A 364 11.82 -8.72 1.99
N GLU A 365 10.95 -7.72 1.81
CA GLU A 365 10.25 -7.44 0.56
C GLU A 365 9.51 -8.66 -0.01
N ARG A 366 8.71 -9.33 0.83
CA ARG A 366 7.79 -10.40 0.38
C ARG A 366 6.53 -9.85 -0.29
N ARG A 367 5.77 -10.75 -0.90
CA ARG A 367 4.39 -10.51 -1.35
C ARG A 367 3.46 -10.74 -0.16
N ILE A 368 2.76 -9.71 0.30
CA ILE A 368 1.85 -9.81 1.45
C ILE A 368 0.46 -9.34 1.05
N VAL A 369 -0.54 -10.17 1.31
CA VAL A 369 -1.97 -9.85 1.20
C VAL A 369 -2.57 -9.87 2.60
N PHE A 370 -3.31 -8.82 2.94
CA PHE A 370 -4.09 -8.74 4.16
C PHE A 370 -5.57 -8.89 3.82
N ILE A 371 -6.29 -9.65 4.64
CA ILE A 371 -7.70 -10.00 4.46
C ILE A 371 -8.48 -9.47 5.66
N ALA A 372 -9.57 -8.73 5.43
CA ALA A 372 -10.53 -8.36 6.46
C ALA A 372 -11.91 -8.06 5.83
N GLU A 373 -12.93 -7.88 6.66
CA GLU A 373 -14.27 -7.49 6.19
C GLU A 373 -14.37 -5.97 5.98
N GLU A 374 -13.88 -5.15 6.92
CA GLU A 374 -13.95 -3.70 6.84
C GLU A 374 -12.77 -3.08 6.09
N LEU A 375 -13.05 -2.01 5.35
CA LEU A 375 -12.04 -1.20 4.66
C LEU A 375 -11.21 -0.39 5.67
N SER A 376 -11.81 -0.01 6.80
CA SER A 376 -11.12 0.61 7.93
C SER A 376 -10.04 -0.31 8.51
N THR A 377 -10.37 -1.58 8.80
CA THR A 377 -9.43 -2.59 9.30
C THR A 377 -8.26 -2.81 8.33
N LEU A 378 -8.56 -3.09 7.06
CA LEU A 378 -7.53 -3.26 6.01
C LEU A 378 -6.58 -2.05 5.93
N SER A 379 -7.14 -0.86 5.77
CA SER A 379 -6.32 0.34 5.54
C SER A 379 -5.44 0.68 6.75
N GLN A 380 -5.99 0.66 7.96
CA GLN A 380 -5.25 0.98 9.18
C GLN A 380 -4.11 -0.01 9.44
N VAL A 381 -4.38 -1.31 9.32
CA VAL A 381 -3.35 -2.35 9.55
C VAL A 381 -2.20 -2.26 8.54
N ILE A 382 -2.48 -2.03 7.26
CA ILE A 382 -1.41 -1.99 6.25
C ILE A 382 -0.60 -0.70 6.35
N HIS A 383 -1.22 0.45 6.62
CA HIS A 383 -0.48 1.68 6.92
C HIS A 383 0.39 1.54 8.18
N ALA A 384 -0.10 0.85 9.21
CA ALA A 384 0.69 0.52 10.39
C ALA A 384 1.89 -0.39 10.07
N VAL A 385 1.71 -1.46 9.29
CA VAL A 385 2.82 -2.34 8.86
C VAL A 385 3.85 -1.59 8.02
N VAL A 386 3.42 -0.74 7.08
CA VAL A 386 4.32 0.13 6.30
C VAL A 386 5.11 1.07 7.20
N ALA A 387 4.48 1.61 8.25
CA ALA A 387 5.16 2.49 9.20
C ALA A 387 6.31 1.79 9.92
N LEU A 388 6.14 0.53 10.37
CA LEU A 388 7.16 -0.23 11.12
C LEU A 388 8.54 -0.29 10.42
N LEU A 389 8.59 -0.06 9.10
CA LEU A 389 9.81 -0.11 8.29
C LEU A 389 10.72 1.11 8.47
N TYR A 390 10.26 2.20 9.09
CA TYR A 390 11.04 3.44 9.28
C TYR A 390 12.41 3.17 9.95
N PRO A 391 13.54 3.65 9.37
CA PRO A 391 13.68 4.77 8.42
C PRO A 391 13.41 4.44 6.94
N PHE A 392 13.14 3.18 6.60
CA PHE A 392 12.96 2.75 5.22
C PHE A 392 11.51 2.96 4.77
N THR A 393 11.34 3.45 3.54
CA THR A 393 10.04 3.58 2.87
C THR A 393 9.85 2.37 1.96
N TRP A 394 8.72 1.68 2.05
CA TRP A 394 8.36 0.58 1.12
C TRP A 394 8.39 1.05 -0.34
N GLN A 395 9.14 0.37 -1.21
CA GLN A 395 9.41 0.84 -2.58
C GLN A 395 8.53 0.20 -3.67
N HIS A 396 7.92 -0.95 -3.39
CA HIS A 396 7.17 -1.73 -4.39
C HIS A 396 5.68 -1.33 -4.42
N THR A 397 4.86 -2.09 -5.15
CA THR A 397 3.41 -1.90 -5.20
C THR A 397 2.82 -1.89 -3.79
N PHE A 398 1.99 -0.89 -3.50
CA PHE A 398 1.26 -0.75 -2.24
C PHE A 398 -0.15 -0.28 -2.56
N ILE A 399 -1.14 -1.12 -2.26
CA ILE A 399 -2.56 -0.87 -2.48
C ILE A 399 -3.30 -1.33 -1.22
N SER A 400 -3.51 -0.42 -0.25
CA SER A 400 -4.15 -0.74 1.04
C SER A 400 -5.59 -1.28 0.92
N ILE A 401 -6.27 -0.99 -0.18
CA ILE A 401 -7.59 -1.52 -0.54
C ILE A 401 -7.60 -1.78 -2.05
N VAL A 402 -7.68 -3.04 -2.46
CA VAL A 402 -7.77 -3.46 -3.87
C VAL A 402 -9.25 -3.48 -4.30
N PRO A 403 -9.66 -2.65 -5.26
CA PRO A 403 -10.98 -2.76 -5.90
C PRO A 403 -11.10 -4.08 -6.65
N GLU A 404 -12.31 -4.66 -6.67
CA GLU A 404 -12.58 -5.96 -7.32
C GLU A 404 -12.13 -6.03 -8.78
N ILE A 405 -12.33 -4.95 -9.55
CA ILE A 405 -11.89 -4.84 -10.94
C ILE A 405 -10.35 -4.86 -11.13
N LEU A 406 -9.58 -4.77 -10.04
CA LEU A 406 -8.11 -4.83 -10.02
C LEU A 406 -7.56 -6.07 -9.30
N ILE A 407 -8.40 -7.03 -8.91
CA ILE A 407 -8.01 -8.22 -8.12
C ILE A 407 -6.87 -9.03 -8.73
N ASP A 408 -6.77 -9.09 -10.07
CA ASP A 408 -5.67 -9.71 -10.82
C ASP A 408 -4.26 -9.26 -10.39
N VAL A 409 -4.14 -8.11 -9.71
CA VAL A 409 -2.87 -7.59 -9.16
C VAL A 409 -2.20 -8.56 -8.18
N VAL A 410 -2.94 -9.47 -7.52
CA VAL A 410 -2.36 -10.53 -6.66
C VAL A 410 -1.47 -11.49 -7.45
N MET A 411 -1.62 -11.57 -8.78
CA MET A 411 -0.75 -12.41 -9.63
C MET A 411 0.59 -11.75 -9.97
N ALA A 412 0.88 -10.54 -9.46
CA ALA A 412 2.16 -9.87 -9.72
C ALA A 412 3.35 -10.67 -9.15
N PRO A 413 4.43 -10.90 -9.94
CA PRO A 413 5.61 -11.64 -9.48
C PRO A 413 6.58 -10.80 -8.64
N THR A 414 6.38 -9.48 -8.61
CA THR A 414 7.15 -8.53 -7.79
C THR A 414 6.60 -8.46 -6.37
N PRO A 415 7.39 -8.01 -5.37
CA PRO A 415 6.89 -7.73 -4.03
C PRO A 415 5.70 -6.77 -4.04
N TYR A 416 4.80 -6.91 -3.06
CA TYR A 416 3.67 -6.01 -2.88
C TYR A 416 3.14 -6.04 -1.44
N LEU A 417 2.42 -4.98 -1.07
CA LEU A 417 1.50 -4.96 0.08
C LEU A 417 0.09 -4.65 -0.43
N LEU A 418 -0.83 -5.60 -0.29
CA LEU A 418 -2.21 -5.52 -0.79
C LEU A 418 -3.21 -5.73 0.35
N GLY A 419 -4.29 -4.96 0.38
CA GLY A 419 -5.46 -5.23 1.22
C GLY A 419 -6.64 -5.67 0.37
N VAL A 420 -7.23 -6.83 0.68
CA VAL A 420 -8.30 -7.46 -0.10
C VAL A 420 -9.47 -7.78 0.83
N GLN A 421 -10.70 -7.41 0.43
CA GLN A 421 -11.90 -7.72 1.22
C GLN A 421 -12.12 -9.23 1.28
N LYS A 422 -12.49 -9.76 2.45
CA LYS A 422 -12.70 -11.21 2.73
C LYS A 422 -13.58 -11.92 1.69
N ARG A 423 -14.58 -11.24 1.14
CA ARG A 423 -15.45 -11.70 0.03
C ARG A 423 -14.71 -12.03 -1.29
N LEU A 424 -13.46 -11.61 -1.45
CA LEU A 424 -12.58 -11.87 -2.61
C LEU A 424 -11.46 -12.88 -2.28
N LEU A 425 -11.45 -13.47 -1.07
CA LEU A 425 -10.40 -14.39 -0.61
C LEU A 425 -10.20 -15.59 -1.56
N GLU A 426 -11.28 -16.14 -2.13
CA GLU A 426 -11.21 -17.25 -3.10
C GLU A 426 -10.45 -16.90 -4.39
N GLN A 427 -10.25 -15.61 -4.68
CA GLN A 427 -9.49 -15.12 -5.84
C GLN A 427 -8.00 -14.90 -5.50
N VAL A 428 -7.61 -14.98 -4.22
CA VAL A 428 -6.22 -14.88 -3.76
C VAL A 428 -5.56 -16.26 -3.89
N THR A 429 -5.00 -16.54 -5.06
CA THR A 429 -4.28 -17.80 -5.33
C THR A 429 -3.06 -17.97 -4.44
N ASP A 430 -2.85 -19.16 -3.87
CA ASP A 430 -1.57 -19.55 -3.28
C ASP A 430 -0.44 -19.49 -4.33
N GLN A 431 0.71 -18.91 -3.94
CA GLN A 431 1.91 -18.77 -4.76
C GLN A 431 3.16 -18.79 -3.89
N SER A 432 4.30 -19.22 -4.44
CA SER A 432 5.58 -19.20 -3.73
C SER A 432 5.94 -17.80 -3.19
N ASP A 433 6.42 -17.74 -1.95
CA ASP A 433 6.82 -16.50 -1.27
C ASP A 433 5.68 -15.47 -1.05
N LEU A 434 4.44 -15.95 -1.07
CA LEU A 434 3.25 -15.23 -0.63
C LEU A 434 3.03 -15.40 0.88
N LEU A 435 2.62 -14.33 1.54
CA LEU A 435 2.07 -14.34 2.90
C LEU A 435 0.63 -13.81 2.83
N VAL A 436 -0.35 -14.61 3.23
CA VAL A 436 -1.75 -14.17 3.38
C VAL A 436 -2.08 -14.10 4.86
N VAL A 437 -2.48 -12.91 5.31
CA VAL A 437 -2.74 -12.58 6.71
C VAL A 437 -4.23 -12.27 6.90
N ASP A 438 -4.93 -13.08 7.70
CA ASP A 438 -6.31 -12.82 8.10
C ASP A 438 -6.35 -11.88 9.33
N LEU A 439 -7.17 -10.84 9.23
CA LEU A 439 -7.39 -9.81 10.24
C LEU A 439 -8.83 -9.86 10.80
N SER A 440 -9.66 -10.78 10.30
CA SER A 440 -11.06 -10.94 10.73
C SER A 440 -11.13 -11.40 12.20
N GLU A 441 -12.15 -10.96 12.94
CA GLU A 441 -12.29 -11.30 14.37
C GLU A 441 -12.72 -12.77 14.61
N ASP A 442 -13.26 -13.44 13.59
CA ASP A 442 -13.75 -14.83 13.57
C ASP A 442 -12.72 -15.86 13.03
N LYS A 443 -11.50 -15.43 12.69
CA LYS A 443 -10.51 -16.24 11.98
C LYS A 443 -10.06 -17.49 12.75
N GLY A 444 -9.88 -18.59 12.03
CA GLY A 444 -9.36 -19.86 12.58
C GLY A 444 -7.83 -19.95 12.65
N ASP A 445 -7.13 -19.30 11.71
CA ASP A 445 -5.67 -19.10 11.71
C ASP A 445 -5.40 -17.70 11.12
N THR A 446 -4.40 -17.00 11.65
CA THR A 446 -3.93 -15.72 11.13
C THR A 446 -3.18 -15.86 9.80
N PHE A 447 -2.52 -17.00 9.53
CA PHE A 447 -1.61 -17.15 8.38
C PHE A 447 -2.09 -18.20 7.38
N LEU A 448 -3.10 -17.83 6.58
CA LEU A 448 -3.74 -18.70 5.58
C LEU A 448 -2.75 -19.25 4.53
N VAL A 449 -1.71 -18.48 4.20
CA VAL A 449 -0.59 -18.87 3.31
C VAL A 449 0.70 -18.29 3.86
N ARG A 450 1.81 -19.04 3.86
CA ARG A 450 3.12 -18.64 4.39
C ARG A 450 4.28 -19.47 3.84
N SER A 451 5.50 -18.92 3.84
CA SER A 451 6.73 -19.67 3.49
C SER A 451 7.26 -20.53 4.66
N GLY A 452 6.91 -20.19 5.91
CA GLY A 452 7.24 -20.95 7.12
C GLY A 452 8.59 -20.59 7.75
N ASP A 453 9.50 -19.94 7.00
CA ASP A 453 10.82 -19.51 7.51
C ASP A 453 10.78 -18.16 8.26
N GLU A 454 9.62 -17.51 8.40
CA GLU A 454 9.49 -16.12 8.88
C GLU A 454 10.14 -15.94 10.27
N LYS A 455 9.97 -16.92 11.17
CA LYS A 455 10.57 -16.97 12.52
C LYS A 455 12.11 -16.93 12.51
N SER A 456 12.74 -17.29 11.39
CA SER A 456 14.21 -17.36 11.23
C SER A 456 14.84 -16.15 10.53
N ILE A 457 14.04 -15.25 9.95
CA ILE A 457 14.52 -14.09 9.19
C ILE A 457 15.28 -13.11 10.10
N LEU A 458 14.68 -12.76 11.24
CA LEU A 458 15.18 -11.74 12.15
C LEU A 458 16.15 -12.36 13.17
N PRO A 459 17.23 -11.66 13.60
CA PRO A 459 18.15 -12.20 14.60
C PRO A 459 17.43 -12.39 15.95
N PRO A 460 17.44 -13.60 16.57
CA PRO A 460 16.58 -13.91 17.72
C PRO A 460 16.65 -12.90 18.88
N LYS A 461 17.84 -12.49 19.32
CA LYS A 461 17.98 -11.47 20.36
C LYS A 461 17.25 -10.15 20.03
N LEU A 462 17.16 -9.77 18.76
CA LEU A 462 16.44 -8.54 18.37
C LEU A 462 14.93 -8.78 18.29
N GLN A 463 14.47 -10.02 18.05
CA GLN A 463 13.07 -10.42 18.23
C GLN A 463 12.69 -10.28 19.72
N ASP A 464 13.49 -10.86 20.62
CA ASP A 464 13.27 -10.79 22.07
C ASP A 464 13.19 -9.33 22.57
N GLU A 465 14.08 -8.46 22.09
CA GLU A 465 14.10 -7.03 22.42
C GLU A 465 12.85 -6.27 21.92
N ILE A 466 12.32 -6.60 20.73
CA ILE A 466 11.07 -6.02 20.21
C ILE A 466 9.88 -6.49 21.06
N LEU A 467 9.74 -7.80 21.28
CA LEU A 467 8.65 -8.38 22.07
C LEU A 467 8.67 -7.86 23.52
N GLN A 468 9.86 -7.70 24.12
CA GLN A 468 9.99 -7.10 25.46
C GLN A 468 9.58 -5.61 25.48
N ALA A 469 9.86 -4.85 24.41
CA ALA A 469 9.44 -3.46 24.32
C ALA A 469 7.92 -3.32 24.14
N LEU A 470 7.31 -4.15 23.28
CA LEU A 470 5.86 -4.17 23.02
C LEU A 470 5.02 -4.55 24.24
N ARG A 471 5.53 -5.41 25.12
CA ARG A 471 4.91 -5.76 26.40
C ARG A 471 4.77 -4.60 27.40
N ASN A 472 5.33 -3.42 27.11
CA ASN A 472 5.13 -2.21 27.93
C ASN A 472 3.91 -1.36 27.51
N ARG A 473 3.12 -1.79 26.51
CA ARG A 473 1.81 -1.16 26.22
C ARG A 473 0.89 -1.23 27.44
N LYS A 474 0.11 -0.16 27.62
CA LYS A 474 -1.08 -0.16 28.48
C LYS A 474 -2.30 -0.52 27.63
N GLU A 475 -3.31 -1.16 28.22
CA GLU A 475 -4.56 -1.49 27.52
C GLU A 475 -5.32 -0.22 27.07
N GLU A 476 -5.36 0.82 27.92
CA GLU A 476 -6.03 2.10 27.64
C GLU A 476 -5.09 3.19 27.09
N ALA A 477 -3.94 2.82 26.49
CA ALA A 477 -2.94 3.79 26.00
C ALA A 477 -3.53 4.78 24.96
N THR A 478 -3.11 6.05 25.02
CA THR A 478 -3.45 7.01 23.94
C THR A 478 -2.76 6.61 22.62
N VAL A 479 -3.20 7.17 21.50
CA VAL A 479 -2.55 6.92 20.20
C VAL A 479 -1.08 7.36 20.24
N GLU A 480 -0.78 8.49 20.89
CA GLU A 480 0.56 9.02 21.07
C GLU A 480 1.43 8.13 21.99
N GLU A 481 0.86 7.60 23.08
CA GLU A 481 1.56 6.65 23.95
C GLU A 481 1.89 5.34 23.20
N LEU A 482 0.92 4.79 22.47
CA LEU A 482 1.09 3.57 21.69
C LEU A 482 2.11 3.77 20.56
N ASN A 483 2.00 4.88 19.82
CA ASN A 483 2.96 5.28 18.79
C ASN A 483 4.38 5.41 19.36
N THR A 484 4.52 5.89 20.61
CA THR A 484 5.80 5.94 21.32
C THR A 484 6.34 4.54 21.62
N VAL A 485 5.54 3.63 22.19
CA VAL A 485 5.97 2.25 22.49
C VAL A 485 6.38 1.50 21.22
N VAL A 486 5.66 1.66 20.10
CA VAL A 486 6.02 1.03 18.82
C VAL A 486 7.30 1.63 18.23
N SER A 487 7.49 2.95 18.32
CA SER A 487 8.74 3.62 17.94
C SER A 487 9.93 3.11 18.76
N GLU A 488 9.77 2.95 20.08
CA GLU A 488 10.81 2.41 20.97
C GLU A 488 11.06 0.90 20.80
N ALA A 489 10.09 0.13 20.27
CA ALA A 489 10.29 -1.28 19.93
C ALA A 489 11.05 -1.45 18.60
N PHE A 490 10.54 -0.86 17.51
CA PHE A 490 11.03 -1.15 16.16
C PHE A 490 12.21 -0.26 15.72
N LEU A 491 12.26 1.03 16.10
CA LEU A 491 13.36 1.89 15.64
C LEU A 491 14.76 1.45 16.13
N PRO A 492 14.92 0.93 17.37
CA PRO A 492 16.20 0.35 17.80
C PRO A 492 16.65 -0.87 17.00
N PHE A 493 15.76 -1.61 16.34
CA PHE A 493 16.15 -2.71 15.44
C PHE A 493 17.04 -2.18 14.31
N PHE A 494 16.59 -1.13 13.60
CA PHE A 494 17.37 -0.52 12.53
C PHE A 494 18.63 0.18 13.05
N VAL A 495 18.56 0.85 14.20
CA VAL A 495 19.74 1.47 14.82
C VAL A 495 20.82 0.44 15.18
N LYS A 496 20.44 -0.75 15.66
CA LYS A 496 21.36 -1.85 16.03
C LYS A 496 21.87 -2.65 14.83
N THR A 497 21.05 -2.82 13.79
CA THR A 497 21.40 -3.64 12.60
C THR A 497 22.16 -2.86 11.53
N VAL A 498 21.76 -1.60 11.27
CA VAL A 498 22.28 -0.82 10.14
C VAL A 498 22.78 0.58 10.50
N GLY A 499 22.53 1.09 11.71
CA GLY A 499 22.89 2.45 12.16
C GLY A 499 24.38 2.84 12.12
N HIS A 500 25.29 1.94 11.75
CA HIS A 500 26.70 2.23 11.45
C HIS A 500 26.98 2.58 9.99
N PHE A 501 25.96 2.65 9.11
CA PHE A 501 26.10 2.83 7.66
C PHE A 501 27.01 4.01 7.25
N ALA A 502 26.94 5.14 7.97
CA ALA A 502 27.65 6.36 7.64
C ALA A 502 29.18 6.18 7.61
N SER A 503 29.72 5.27 8.45
CA SER A 503 31.16 4.94 8.46
C SER A 503 31.63 4.14 7.23
N TYR A 504 30.71 3.73 6.36
CA TYR A 504 30.96 2.91 5.17
C TYR A 504 30.59 3.61 3.86
N VAL A 505 30.18 4.88 3.89
CA VAL A 505 29.97 5.72 2.70
C VAL A 505 31.23 6.57 2.47
N THR A 506 32.08 6.16 1.54
CA THR A 506 33.33 6.88 1.22
C THR A 506 33.17 7.79 0.01
N ARG A 507 33.47 9.09 0.15
CA ARG A 507 33.54 10.06 -0.96
C ARG A 507 35.00 10.23 -1.41
N LYS A 508 35.27 10.16 -2.71
CA LYS A 508 36.63 10.21 -3.27
C LYS A 508 37.18 11.63 -3.53
N GLY A 509 36.35 12.67 -3.37
CA GLY A 509 36.74 14.07 -3.52
C GLY A 509 35.60 15.02 -3.15
N ARG A 510 35.86 16.33 -3.11
CA ARG A 510 34.78 17.34 -2.97
C ARG A 510 33.87 17.28 -4.20
N GLY A 511 32.55 17.30 -3.98
CA GLY A 511 31.54 17.28 -5.05
C GLY A 511 31.31 15.91 -5.72
N GLN A 512 32.05 14.85 -5.37
CA GLN A 512 31.74 13.50 -5.83
C GLN A 512 30.73 12.81 -4.90
N PRO A 513 29.83 11.95 -5.44
CA PRO A 513 28.90 11.18 -4.62
C PRO A 513 29.63 10.22 -3.68
N GLY A 514 28.92 9.77 -2.66
CA GLY A 514 29.34 8.66 -1.81
C GLY A 514 29.46 7.36 -2.60
N VAL A 515 30.29 6.45 -2.09
CA VAL A 515 30.34 5.05 -2.53
C VAL A 515 30.27 4.16 -1.30
N PHE A 516 29.18 3.42 -1.17
CA PHE A 516 28.87 2.55 -0.04
C PHE A 516 29.58 1.20 -0.12
N GLN A 517 30.33 0.89 0.93
CA GLN A 517 31.18 -0.30 1.02
C GLN A 517 30.44 -1.50 1.61
N SER A 518 29.37 -1.94 0.94
CA SER A 518 28.51 -3.08 1.33
C SER A 518 29.26 -4.28 1.95
N ARG A 519 30.32 -4.79 1.30
CA ARG A 519 31.11 -5.94 1.79
C ARG A 519 31.87 -5.68 3.10
N ALA A 520 32.26 -4.43 3.37
CA ALA A 520 32.89 -4.05 4.64
C ALA A 520 31.83 -3.81 5.72
N PHE A 521 30.73 -3.14 5.36
CA PHE A 521 29.63 -2.78 6.26
C PHE A 521 29.00 -3.99 6.98
N TYR A 522 28.63 -5.06 6.25
CA TYR A 522 28.07 -6.24 6.91
C TYR A 522 29.14 -7.07 7.63
N LYS A 523 30.39 -7.11 7.13
CA LYS A 523 31.50 -7.83 7.78
C LYS A 523 31.83 -7.26 9.17
N ALA A 524 31.65 -5.95 9.37
CA ALA A 524 31.87 -5.28 10.66
C ALA A 524 30.89 -5.69 11.76
N ILE A 525 29.77 -6.35 11.42
CA ILE A 525 28.80 -6.86 12.40
C ILE A 525 29.37 -8.11 13.06
N GLU A 526 29.68 -8.03 14.35
CA GLU A 526 30.25 -9.12 15.17
C GLU A 526 29.35 -10.37 15.19
N SER A 527 28.05 -10.20 15.42
CA SER A 527 27.05 -11.26 15.51
C SER A 527 26.82 -11.98 14.17
N LYS A 528 26.96 -13.32 14.16
CA LYS A 528 26.75 -14.16 12.96
C LYS A 528 25.31 -14.09 12.42
N THR A 529 24.30 -14.14 13.29
CA THR A 529 22.88 -14.10 12.89
C THR A 529 22.50 -12.71 12.38
N THR A 530 22.91 -11.65 13.07
CA THR A 530 22.71 -10.26 12.64
C THR A 530 23.42 -9.98 11.31
N ARG A 531 24.64 -10.49 11.11
CA ARG A 531 25.36 -10.41 9.85
C ARG A 531 24.63 -11.14 8.71
N HIS A 532 24.03 -12.31 8.98
CA HIS A 532 23.25 -13.05 7.98
C HIS A 532 21.98 -12.29 7.56
N PHE A 533 21.19 -11.82 8.53
CA PHE A 533 20.03 -10.95 8.29
C PHE A 533 20.44 -9.70 7.47
N VAL A 534 21.43 -8.95 7.92
CA VAL A 534 21.85 -7.72 7.22
C VAL A 534 22.38 -8.01 5.82
N LYS A 535 23.06 -9.15 5.59
CA LYS A 535 23.47 -9.57 4.23
C LYS A 535 22.25 -9.81 3.31
N LYS A 536 21.15 -10.38 3.82
CA LYS A 536 19.88 -10.52 3.07
C LYS A 536 19.22 -9.15 2.85
N PHE A 537 19.07 -8.35 3.89
CA PHE A 537 18.43 -7.03 3.84
C PHE A 537 19.14 -6.06 2.87
N LEU A 538 20.46 -6.17 2.73
CA LEU A 538 21.26 -5.44 1.73
C LEU A 538 20.94 -5.76 0.26
N GLN A 539 20.00 -6.66 -0.03
CA GLN A 539 19.51 -6.95 -1.38
C GLN A 539 18.11 -6.35 -1.65
N THR A 540 17.51 -5.67 -0.66
CA THR A 540 16.20 -5.03 -0.78
C THR A 540 16.28 -3.70 -1.52
N GLN A 541 15.23 -3.36 -2.27
CA GLN A 541 15.11 -2.08 -2.97
C GLN A 541 14.97 -0.91 -1.97
N MET A 542 14.33 -1.16 -0.82
CA MET A 542 14.30 -0.27 0.35
C MET A 542 15.70 0.15 0.80
N PHE A 543 16.60 -0.82 1.02
CA PHE A 543 17.96 -0.50 1.50
C PHE A 543 18.80 0.17 0.40
N ASP A 544 18.66 -0.26 -0.85
CA ASP A 544 19.36 0.32 -2.00
C ASP A 544 19.02 1.82 -2.18
N LEU A 545 17.74 2.19 -2.21
CA LEU A 545 17.34 3.60 -2.39
C LEU A 545 17.68 4.48 -1.18
N PHE A 546 17.57 3.95 0.04
CA PHE A 546 18.06 4.64 1.25
C PHE A 546 19.55 4.97 1.15
N ILE A 547 20.38 4.05 0.66
CA ILE A 547 21.81 4.31 0.45
C ILE A 547 22.04 5.27 -0.72
N GLN A 548 21.30 5.16 -1.83
CA GLN A 548 21.46 6.07 -2.97
C GLN A 548 21.14 7.53 -2.62
N GLU A 549 20.16 7.77 -1.74
CA GLU A 549 19.90 9.13 -1.21
C GLU A 549 21.09 9.64 -0.40
N LEU A 550 21.63 8.82 0.51
CA LEU A 550 22.79 9.15 1.35
C LEU A 550 24.10 9.35 0.56
N GLU A 551 24.26 8.66 -0.57
CA GLU A 551 25.37 8.87 -1.50
C GLU A 551 25.26 10.23 -2.22
N GLN A 552 24.05 10.71 -2.49
CA GLN A 552 23.77 11.99 -3.16
C GLN A 552 23.77 13.20 -2.21
N GLN A 553 23.32 13.04 -0.95
CA GLN A 553 23.33 14.10 0.06
C GLN A 553 24.75 14.67 0.26
N GLN A 554 24.85 16.00 0.46
CA GLN A 554 26.13 16.66 0.74
C GLN A 554 26.45 16.65 2.25
N PRO A 555 27.73 16.59 2.67
CA PRO A 555 28.10 16.56 4.08
C PRO A 555 27.80 17.85 4.87
N ALA A 556 27.35 18.92 4.20
CA ALA A 556 26.99 20.19 4.83
C ALA A 556 25.50 20.29 5.26
N SER A 557 24.62 19.44 4.72
CA SER A 557 23.24 19.34 5.23
C SER A 557 23.22 18.48 6.49
N PRO A 558 22.78 18.98 7.66
CA PRO A 558 22.59 18.15 8.84
C PRO A 558 21.56 17.05 8.53
N GLN A 559 21.84 15.81 8.92
CA GLN A 559 20.92 14.70 8.73
C GLN A 559 19.77 14.79 9.74
N GLN A 560 18.76 15.60 9.41
CA GLN A 560 17.61 15.88 10.27
C GLN A 560 16.62 14.72 10.22
N GLY A 561 16.45 14.01 11.34
CA GLY A 561 15.47 12.94 11.48
C GLY A 561 15.58 12.21 12.82
N ILE A 562 14.51 11.53 13.22
CA ILE A 562 14.44 10.81 14.50
C ILE A 562 15.43 9.64 14.51
N PHE A 563 15.53 8.90 13.39
CA PHE A 563 16.53 7.83 13.23
C PHE A 563 17.97 8.29 13.46
N HIS A 564 18.38 9.43 12.89
CA HIS A 564 19.73 9.97 13.05
C HIS A 564 20.01 10.40 14.50
N LYS A 565 19.03 11.00 15.20
CA LYS A 565 19.14 11.28 16.65
C LYS A 565 19.33 9.99 17.45
N LYS A 566 18.52 8.96 17.19
CA LYS A 566 18.60 7.64 17.88
C LYS A 566 19.91 6.90 17.60
N ILE A 567 20.53 7.07 16.42
CA ILE A 567 21.90 6.58 16.15
C ILE A 567 22.91 7.27 17.07
N VAL A 568 22.87 8.59 17.21
CA VAL A 568 23.79 9.34 18.09
C VAL A 568 23.62 8.92 19.55
N GLU A 569 22.37 8.86 20.04
CA GLU A 569 22.03 8.36 21.39
C GLU A 569 22.63 6.97 21.65
N TYR A 570 22.46 6.03 20.71
CA TYR A 570 22.98 4.67 20.82
C TYR A 570 24.52 4.61 20.76
N GLN A 571 25.15 5.38 19.89
CA GLN A 571 26.61 5.47 19.82
C GLN A 571 27.20 6.06 21.11
N GLU A 572 26.57 7.07 21.70
CA GLU A 572 26.96 7.61 23.00
C GLU A 572 26.78 6.58 24.12
N LYS A 573 25.63 5.90 24.19
CA LYS A 573 25.40 4.83 25.17
C LYS A 573 26.49 3.75 25.07
N LYS A 574 26.82 3.29 23.86
CA LYS A 574 27.88 2.30 23.60
C LYS A 574 29.28 2.82 23.97
N LYS A 575 29.57 4.12 23.82
CA LYS A 575 30.80 4.76 24.33
C LYS A 575 30.85 4.78 25.86
N ARG A 576 29.77 5.21 26.52
CA ARG A 576 29.65 5.25 27.99
C ARG A 576 29.75 3.85 28.62
N GLU A 577 29.14 2.84 28.02
CA GLU A 577 29.25 1.44 28.44
C GLU A 577 30.68 0.88 28.29
N LYS A 578 31.41 1.25 27.24
CA LYS A 578 32.83 0.90 27.09
C LYS A 578 33.72 1.63 28.10
N ALA A 579 33.39 2.87 28.45
CA ALA A 579 34.10 3.65 29.46
C ALA A 579 33.83 3.19 30.91
N LYS A 580 32.74 2.44 31.15
CA LYS A 580 32.44 1.76 32.43
C LYS A 580 33.01 0.33 32.52
N LYS A 581 33.71 -0.14 31.47
CA LYS A 581 34.35 -1.47 31.38
C LYS A 581 35.86 -1.36 31.15
N LYS A 582 36.41 -0.17 31.40
CA LYS A 582 37.82 0.17 31.48
C LYS A 582 38.07 0.84 32.83
#